data_AF-A0A7S4G7X1-F1
#
_entry.id   AF-A0A7S4G7X1-F1
#
_cell.length_a   1.000
_cell.length_b   1.000
_cell.length_c   1.000
_cell.angle_alpha   90.00
_cell.angle_beta   90.00
_cell.angle_gamma   90.00
#
_symmetry.space_group_name_H-M   'P 1'
#
loop_
_entity.id
_entity.type
_entity.pdbx_description
1 polymer ?
#
loop_
_entity_poly.entity_id
_entity_poly.type
_entity_poly.pdbx_seq_one_letter_code
_entity_poly.pdbx_strand_id
1 'polypeptide(L)'
;MTLGSSVSSNQMYVQPAVQAATRVQPMAAQYNQMGQAVRPAQAFAAEAAAEPMPVYEYQAPAQQSSLSTGFMAMLLAPVAAAAGFFAYQKGQADAVPAVAPVDMSVAMAATTSEKYAGKAEVKAAISGFGRIGRNVLRCWHGRETKPFDIVAINAGSMTPQQAAHLLKYDTVLGTFEADVQYGDDWISVDGQKMQLISTRDPAAAPWKEMNVEIVIEGTGAFNSLEGSSKHIEAGAKKVVITAPGKNCPTYVCGVNEEDYDPENDTVISNASCTTNGMSGVCKVIDENFGIEYGTMTTTHSYTGDQMILDGRHSDLRRARAGAMNIVPTSTGAAKAVALVLPQLKGKLNGIALRVPTPNVSIVDLVVKTAKKTDKDAVNAALKAAAEGPLNGVLAYTEEPLVSSDFKGTDASSTVDGQLSMVMGDDMVKVVMWYDNEWGYSQRVVDLTAVVAGKM
;
A
#
# COMPACT_ATOMS: atom_id res chain seq x y z
N MET A 1 -3.08 76.92 -0.22
CA MET A 1 -4.39 76.91 0.48
C MET A 1 -5.20 75.83 -0.22
N THR A 2 -5.74 74.74 0.35
CA THR A 2 -6.17 74.34 1.71
C THR A 2 -6.44 72.82 1.57
N LEU A 3 -5.74 71.92 2.27
CA LEU A 3 -6.19 71.10 3.43
C LEU A 3 -7.59 70.44 3.40
N GLY A 4 -7.62 69.12 3.64
CA GLY A 4 -8.71 68.33 4.28
C GLY A 4 -9.16 67.06 3.51
N SER A 5 -8.70 65.83 3.83
CA SER A 5 -9.24 64.82 4.79
C SER A 5 -10.72 64.45 4.56
N SER A 6 -11.15 63.19 4.34
CA SER A 6 -11.17 62.09 5.34
C SER A 6 -11.50 60.66 4.80
N VAL A 7 -10.75 59.70 5.34
CA VAL A 7 -10.92 58.27 5.76
C VAL A 7 -12.21 57.41 5.54
N SER A 8 -11.94 56.14 5.16
CA SER A 8 -12.66 54.82 5.34
C SER A 8 -13.97 54.54 4.60
N SER A 9 -14.17 53.38 3.96
CA SER A 9 -14.20 52.04 4.58
C SER A 9 -14.13 50.89 3.54
N ASN A 10 -13.71 49.71 4.00
CA ASN A 10 -13.62 48.43 3.29
C ASN A 10 -14.87 48.07 2.47
N GLN A 11 -14.69 47.63 1.21
CA GLN A 11 -15.64 46.71 0.57
C GLN A 11 -14.89 45.58 -0.15
N MET A 12 -15.12 44.36 0.38
CA MET A 12 -14.87 43.09 -0.28
C MET A 12 -15.72 42.99 -1.55
N TYR A 13 -15.08 42.71 -2.69
CA TYR A 13 -15.78 42.28 -3.90
C TYR A 13 -16.16 40.80 -3.75
N VAL A 14 -17.45 40.55 -3.52
CA VAL A 14 -18.08 39.22 -3.59
C VAL A 14 -18.59 39.03 -5.02
N GLN A 15 -18.12 37.99 -5.71
CA GLN A 15 -18.67 37.59 -7.02
C GLN A 15 -20.12 37.09 -6.88
N PRO A 16 -21.00 37.32 -7.89
CA PRO A 16 -22.40 36.99 -7.79
C PRO A 16 -22.64 35.48 -7.78
N ALA A 17 -23.45 35.04 -6.82
CA ALA A 17 -23.94 33.66 -6.71
C ALA A 17 -24.84 33.31 -7.91
N VAL A 18 -24.51 32.21 -8.59
CA VAL A 18 -25.42 31.56 -9.54
C VAL A 18 -26.56 30.94 -8.73
N GLN A 19 -27.76 31.49 -8.85
CA GLN A 19 -28.98 30.92 -8.30
C GLN A 19 -29.31 29.60 -9.00
N ALA A 20 -28.99 28.47 -8.36
CA ALA A 20 -29.59 27.19 -8.71
C ALA A 20 -30.98 27.11 -8.07
N ALA A 21 -32.02 27.24 -8.88
CA ALA A 21 -33.41 27.07 -8.45
C ALA A 21 -33.64 25.63 -7.97
N THR A 22 -33.67 25.42 -6.65
CA THR A 22 -34.08 24.14 -6.06
C THR A 22 -35.57 24.23 -5.72
N ARG A 23 -36.44 23.71 -6.59
CA ARG A 23 -37.84 23.41 -6.21
C ARG A 23 -37.86 22.02 -5.59
N VAL A 24 -38.03 21.96 -4.26
CA VAL A 24 -38.35 20.73 -3.53
C VAL A 24 -39.82 20.40 -3.83
N GLN A 25 -40.09 19.27 -4.49
CA GLN A 25 -41.42 18.68 -4.53
C GLN A 25 -41.56 17.62 -3.42
N PRO A 26 -42.67 17.59 -2.66
CA PRO A 26 -42.88 16.59 -1.63
C PRO A 26 -43.15 15.20 -2.24
N MET A 27 -42.44 14.18 -1.74
CA MET A 27 -42.69 12.76 -2.00
C MET A 27 -44.09 12.35 -1.51
N ALA A 28 -45.09 12.45 -2.37
CA ALA A 28 -46.39 11.83 -2.15
C ALA A 28 -47.17 11.65 -3.47
N ALA A 29 -46.51 11.24 -4.56
CA ALA A 29 -47.21 10.91 -5.81
C ALA A 29 -46.33 10.15 -6.81
N GLN A 30 -45.83 8.96 -6.46
CA GLN A 30 -45.19 8.10 -7.47
C GLN A 30 -45.33 6.59 -7.19
N TYR A 31 -46.36 6.19 -6.44
CA TYR A 31 -46.67 4.79 -6.16
C TYR A 31 -47.74 4.18 -7.08
N ASN A 32 -48.13 4.84 -8.18
CA ASN A 32 -49.27 4.41 -9.01
C ASN A 32 -48.97 4.24 -10.52
N GLN A 33 -47.71 4.09 -10.94
CA GLN A 33 -47.36 3.88 -12.36
C GLN A 33 -46.36 2.75 -12.64
N MET A 34 -46.38 1.67 -11.85
CA MET A 34 -45.73 0.39 -12.24
C MET A 34 -46.64 -0.82 -11.98
N GLY A 35 -47.96 -0.64 -12.08
CA GLY A 35 -48.97 -1.68 -11.86
C GLY A 35 -49.52 -2.37 -13.12
N GLN A 36 -49.02 -2.08 -14.32
CA GLN A 36 -49.55 -2.67 -15.56
C GLN A 36 -48.46 -2.88 -16.60
N ALA A 37 -47.71 -3.98 -16.50
CA ALA A 37 -47.13 -4.73 -17.63
C ALA A 37 -46.30 -5.93 -17.13
N VAL A 38 -46.94 -6.95 -16.56
CA VAL A 38 -46.33 -8.28 -16.44
C VAL A 38 -47.35 -9.30 -16.94
N ARG A 39 -47.03 -9.98 -18.04
CA ARG A 39 -47.78 -11.16 -18.53
C ARG A 39 -47.33 -12.38 -17.73
N PRO A 40 -48.19 -13.38 -17.47
CA PRO A 40 -47.83 -14.56 -16.69
C PRO A 40 -47.07 -15.59 -17.53
N ALA A 41 -45.94 -16.07 -17.01
CA ALA A 41 -45.30 -17.30 -17.47
C ALA A 41 -45.94 -18.49 -16.73
N GLN A 42 -46.32 -19.50 -17.50
CA GLN A 42 -46.93 -20.73 -17.02
C GLN A 42 -45.91 -21.63 -16.28
N ALA A 43 -46.39 -22.16 -15.16
CA ALA A 43 -46.21 -23.52 -14.63
C ALA A 43 -44.82 -24.19 -14.73
N PHE A 44 -44.21 -24.41 -13.57
CA PHE A 44 -43.82 -25.75 -13.11
C PHE A 44 -43.98 -25.80 -11.59
N ALA A 45 -44.94 -26.60 -11.14
CA ALA A 45 -45.09 -26.99 -9.75
C ALA A 45 -44.15 -28.18 -9.49
N ALA A 46 -43.32 -28.07 -8.47
CA ALA A 46 -42.75 -29.22 -7.76
C ALA A 46 -42.72 -28.86 -6.27
N GLU A 47 -43.52 -29.61 -5.54
CA GLU A 47 -43.78 -29.54 -4.11
C GLU A 47 -42.59 -30.15 -3.35
N ALA A 48 -42.03 -29.42 -2.39
CA ALA A 48 -41.19 -30.00 -1.34
C ALA A 48 -41.44 -29.21 -0.04
N ALA A 49 -41.86 -29.94 0.98
CA ALA A 49 -42.34 -29.45 2.26
C ALA A 49 -41.31 -28.57 3.00
N ALA A 50 -41.77 -27.44 3.53
CA ALA A 50 -41.00 -26.58 4.41
C ALA A 50 -41.21 -27.02 5.88
N GLU A 51 -40.15 -27.48 6.54
CA GLU A 51 -40.13 -27.52 8.00
C GLU A 51 -39.85 -26.11 8.56
N PRO A 52 -40.48 -25.70 9.68
CA PRO A 52 -40.26 -24.38 10.25
C PRO A 52 -38.89 -24.30 10.96
N MET A 53 -38.08 -23.33 10.56
CA MET A 53 -36.83 -22.94 11.23
C MET A 53 -37.12 -22.38 12.63
N PRO A 54 -36.35 -22.73 13.68
CA PRO A 54 -36.56 -22.20 15.02
C PRO A 54 -36.17 -20.71 15.11
N VAL A 55 -37.07 -19.91 15.67
CA VAL A 55 -36.85 -18.49 16.00
C VAL A 55 -36.06 -18.44 17.31
N TYR A 56 -34.85 -17.88 17.26
CA TYR A 56 -34.09 -17.53 18.47
C TYR A 56 -34.54 -16.16 18.97
N GLU A 57 -35.20 -16.12 20.12
CA GLU A 57 -35.48 -14.87 20.86
C GLU A 57 -34.23 -14.41 21.62
N TYR A 58 -33.82 -13.17 21.38
CA TYR A 58 -32.74 -12.50 22.11
C TYR A 58 -33.28 -11.94 23.43
N GLN A 59 -32.78 -12.43 24.57
CA GLN A 59 -33.00 -11.81 25.89
C GLN A 59 -31.80 -10.91 26.24
N ALA A 60 -32.06 -9.60 26.41
CA ALA A 60 -31.07 -8.65 26.89
C ALA A 60 -30.84 -8.82 28.42
N PRO A 61 -29.59 -8.78 28.91
CA PRO A 61 -29.34 -8.80 30.36
C PRO A 61 -29.77 -7.49 31.03
N ALA A 62 -30.25 -7.61 32.27
CA ALA A 62 -30.75 -6.51 33.10
C ALA A 62 -29.65 -5.49 33.46
N GLN A 63 -30.00 -4.20 33.35
CA GLN A 63 -29.21 -3.09 33.85
C GLN A 63 -29.12 -3.13 35.39
N GLN A 64 -27.90 -3.09 35.93
CA GLN A 64 -27.65 -2.66 37.30
C GLN A 64 -27.03 -1.28 37.31
N SER A 65 -27.73 -0.36 37.97
CA SER A 65 -27.32 1.00 38.27
C SER A 65 -26.54 1.03 39.58
N SER A 66 -25.40 1.73 39.60
CA SER A 66 -24.89 2.35 40.82
C SER A 66 -24.13 3.62 40.48
N LEU A 67 -24.79 4.75 40.76
CA LEU A 67 -24.16 6.06 40.92
C LEU A 67 -23.33 6.07 42.20
N SER A 68 -22.09 6.56 42.14
CA SER A 68 -21.44 7.21 43.28
C SER A 68 -20.88 8.56 42.84
N THR A 69 -21.53 9.60 43.36
CA THR A 69 -21.15 11.01 43.33
C THR A 69 -19.87 11.26 44.13
N GLY A 70 -18.97 12.12 43.64
CA GLY A 70 -17.90 12.67 44.48
C GLY A 70 -16.90 13.59 43.78
N PHE A 71 -17.07 14.89 44.00
CA PHE A 71 -16.10 15.98 43.92
C PHE A 71 -15.61 16.54 42.57
N MET A 72 -16.26 17.67 42.21
CA MET A 72 -15.67 18.81 41.51
C MET A 72 -14.41 19.33 42.22
N ALA A 73 -13.41 19.72 41.44
CA ALA A 73 -12.67 20.97 41.64
C ALA A 73 -12.12 21.47 40.29
N MET A 74 -12.71 22.56 39.78
CA MET A 74 -12.12 23.41 38.75
C MET A 74 -10.83 24.04 39.29
N LEU A 75 -9.74 23.94 38.53
CA LEU A 75 -8.60 24.85 38.63
C LEU A 75 -8.24 25.30 37.22
N LEU A 76 -8.68 26.52 36.91
CA LEU A 76 -8.24 27.31 35.78
C LEU A 76 -6.79 27.77 36.01
N ALA A 77 -5.89 27.41 35.11
CA ALA A 77 -4.64 28.13 34.85
C ALA A 77 -4.21 27.91 33.39
N PRO A 78 -3.56 28.89 32.76
CA PRO A 78 -3.72 29.19 31.34
C PRO A 78 -2.83 28.33 30.44
N VAL A 79 -3.40 27.84 29.34
CA VAL A 79 -2.63 27.29 28.21
C VAL A 79 -1.96 28.46 27.48
N ALA A 80 -0.75 28.80 27.89
CA ALA A 80 0.19 29.50 27.03
C ALA A 80 0.92 28.46 26.17
N ALA A 81 0.21 27.86 25.21
CA ALA A 81 0.86 27.14 24.12
C ALA A 81 1.33 28.20 23.12
N ALA A 82 2.61 28.54 23.20
CA ALA A 82 3.27 29.30 22.15
C ALA A 82 3.08 28.57 20.83
N ALA A 83 2.43 29.23 19.88
CA ALA A 83 2.31 28.79 18.50
C ALA A 83 3.70 28.70 17.87
N GLY A 84 4.28 27.50 17.89
CA GLY A 84 5.40 27.13 17.02
C GLY A 84 4.89 26.91 15.60
N PHE A 85 4.47 27.99 14.93
CA PHE A 85 4.17 27.98 13.50
C PHE A 85 5.52 27.92 12.76
N PHE A 86 6.08 26.72 12.56
CA PHE A 86 7.26 26.58 11.70
C PHE A 86 6.83 26.78 10.25
N ALA A 87 7.02 28.00 9.78
CA ALA A 87 6.93 28.35 8.38
C ALA A 87 8.03 27.61 7.59
N TYR A 88 7.61 26.76 6.68
CA TYR A 88 8.41 26.13 5.64
C TYR A 88 9.07 27.24 4.79
N GLN A 89 10.39 27.39 4.90
CA GLN A 89 11.13 28.40 4.13
C GLN A 89 12.06 27.75 3.10
N LYS A 90 12.14 28.40 1.94
CA LYS A 90 13.11 28.12 0.88
C LYS A 90 14.52 28.45 1.39
N GLY A 91 15.32 27.42 1.63
CA GLY A 91 16.77 27.50 1.88
C GLY A 91 17.21 28.30 3.11
N GLN A 92 17.21 27.68 4.29
CA GLN A 92 18.11 28.04 5.40
C GLN A 92 18.58 26.77 6.11
N ALA A 93 19.88 26.50 6.05
CA ALA A 93 20.55 25.55 6.93
C ALA A 93 21.08 26.35 8.12
N ASP A 94 20.37 26.34 9.25
CA ASP A 94 20.89 26.86 10.50
C ASP A 94 20.61 25.87 11.64
N ALA A 95 21.64 25.64 12.45
CA ALA A 95 21.70 24.62 13.49
C ALA A 95 20.65 24.84 14.59
N VAL A 96 19.91 23.78 14.94
CA VAL A 96 18.96 23.77 16.06
C VAL A 96 19.50 22.84 17.16
N PRO A 97 19.47 23.24 18.45
CA PRO A 97 20.00 22.40 19.53
C PRO A 97 19.04 21.24 19.83
N ALA A 98 19.63 20.07 20.09
CA ALA A 98 18.93 18.82 20.34
C ALA A 98 18.00 18.91 21.57
N VAL A 99 16.72 18.58 21.37
CA VAL A 99 15.77 18.26 22.43
C VAL A 99 15.68 16.73 22.50
N ALA A 100 15.89 16.17 23.69
CA ALA A 100 15.91 14.73 23.89
C ALA A 100 14.55 14.11 23.51
N PRO A 101 14.52 13.09 22.62
CA PRO A 101 13.28 12.43 22.24
C PRO A 101 12.76 11.56 23.39
N VAL A 102 11.45 11.54 23.55
CA VAL A 102 10.74 10.53 24.35
C VAL A 102 10.78 9.23 23.54
N ASP A 103 11.30 8.18 24.15
CA ASP A 103 11.63 6.92 23.51
C ASP A 103 10.37 6.14 23.06
N MET A 104 10.08 6.22 21.76
CA MET A 104 9.23 5.29 21.00
C MET A 104 10.09 4.44 20.04
N SER A 105 11.41 4.40 20.25
CA SER A 105 12.40 3.83 19.31
C SER A 105 12.49 2.30 19.37
N VAL A 106 11.81 1.66 20.33
CA VAL A 106 11.89 0.21 20.53
C VAL A 106 11.07 -0.60 19.50
N ALA A 107 10.33 0.05 18.58
CA ALA A 107 9.56 -0.65 17.54
C ALA A 107 10.06 -0.49 16.08
N MET A 108 11.11 0.31 15.83
CA MET A 108 11.75 0.38 14.49
C MET A 108 13.18 -0.16 14.46
N ALA A 109 13.76 -0.46 15.61
CA ALA A 109 15.12 -0.98 15.71
C ALA A 109 15.12 -2.52 15.80
N ALA A 110 14.66 -3.21 14.75
CA ALA A 110 15.07 -4.59 14.43
C ALA A 110 14.35 -5.11 13.16
N THR A 111 15.14 -5.51 12.15
CA THR A 111 14.83 -6.51 11.08
C THR A 111 14.39 -6.09 9.66
N THR A 112 14.86 -4.97 9.10
CA THR A 112 15.11 -4.87 7.63
C THR A 112 16.56 -4.55 7.31
N SER A 113 17.43 -5.56 7.39
CA SER A 113 17.81 -6.47 6.30
C SER A 113 19.06 -6.00 5.54
N GLU A 114 20.24 -6.17 6.17
CA GLU A 114 21.52 -6.31 5.46
C GLU A 114 21.54 -7.55 4.53
N LYS A 115 20.47 -8.35 4.50
CA LYS A 115 20.33 -9.54 3.66
C LYS A 115 20.68 -9.25 2.19
N TYR A 116 20.34 -8.06 1.69
CA TYR A 116 20.68 -7.62 0.34
C TYR A 116 21.57 -6.37 0.43
N ALA A 117 22.88 -6.57 0.54
CA ALA A 117 23.85 -5.50 0.77
C ALA A 117 23.90 -4.43 -0.34
N GLY A 118 23.59 -4.81 -1.59
CA GLY A 118 23.68 -3.90 -2.74
C GLY A 118 25.10 -3.36 -2.98
N LYS A 119 25.18 -2.18 -3.59
CA LYS A 119 26.41 -1.48 -3.95
C LYS A 119 26.16 0.03 -3.87
N ALA A 120 26.66 0.65 -2.80
CA ALA A 120 26.31 2.02 -2.40
C ALA A 120 26.62 3.08 -3.47
N GLU A 121 27.64 2.87 -4.29
CA GLU A 121 28.03 3.78 -5.37
C GLU A 121 27.11 3.75 -6.60
N VAL A 122 26.24 2.74 -6.71
CA VAL A 122 25.30 2.63 -7.84
C VAL A 122 24.23 3.69 -7.67
N LYS A 123 24.10 4.57 -8.66
CA LYS A 123 23.14 5.68 -8.62
C LYS A 123 21.76 5.23 -9.11
N ALA A 124 20.75 5.48 -8.29
CA ALA A 124 19.36 5.19 -8.59
C ALA A 124 18.52 6.47 -8.69
N ALA A 125 17.42 6.38 -9.44
CA ALA A 125 16.38 7.40 -9.47
C ALA A 125 14.99 6.80 -9.26
N ILE A 126 14.08 7.56 -8.66
CA ILE A 126 12.67 7.20 -8.53
C ILE A 126 11.87 7.90 -9.62
N SER A 127 11.21 7.15 -10.50
CA SER A 127 10.27 7.67 -11.48
C SER A 127 8.84 7.48 -10.98
N GLY A 128 8.16 8.56 -10.59
CA GLY A 128 6.82 8.52 -9.99
C GLY A 128 6.83 8.64 -8.47
N PHE A 129 6.65 9.87 -7.97
CA PHE A 129 6.71 10.18 -6.54
C PHE A 129 5.34 10.06 -5.82
N GLY A 130 4.63 8.97 -6.12
CA GLY A 130 3.35 8.59 -5.52
C GLY A 130 3.47 7.92 -4.14
N ARG A 131 2.47 7.12 -3.74
CA ARG A 131 2.51 6.36 -2.46
C ARG A 131 3.77 5.49 -2.37
N ILE A 132 4.00 4.64 -3.38
CA ILE A 132 5.15 3.73 -3.40
C ILE A 132 6.47 4.50 -3.53
N GLY A 133 6.61 5.44 -4.46
CA GLY A 133 7.84 6.21 -4.62
C GLY A 133 8.30 6.93 -3.34
N ARG A 134 7.37 7.53 -2.59
CA ARG A 134 7.70 8.18 -1.30
C ARG A 134 8.07 7.16 -0.22
N ASN A 135 7.38 6.02 -0.16
CA ASN A 135 7.71 4.98 0.80
C ASN A 135 9.03 4.28 0.47
N VAL A 136 9.37 4.08 -0.81
CA VAL A 136 10.71 3.60 -1.22
C VAL A 136 11.79 4.53 -0.69
N LEU A 137 11.61 5.84 -0.82
CA LEU A 137 12.57 6.82 -0.28
C LEU A 137 12.67 6.73 1.25
N ARG A 138 11.55 6.60 1.97
CA ARG A 138 11.53 6.42 3.43
C ARG A 138 12.23 5.13 3.86
N CYS A 139 11.92 4.01 3.21
CA CYS A 139 12.52 2.70 3.47
C CYS A 139 14.03 2.73 3.23
N TRP A 140 14.46 3.31 2.10
CA TRP A 140 15.88 3.46 1.78
C TRP A 140 16.60 4.40 2.76
N HIS A 141 15.96 5.51 3.15
CA HIS A 141 16.48 6.45 4.16
C HIS A 141 16.60 5.79 5.55
N GLY A 142 15.69 4.88 5.88
CA GLY A 142 15.74 4.11 7.14
C GLY A 142 16.86 3.06 7.21
N ARG A 143 17.52 2.70 6.09
CA ARG A 143 18.63 1.73 6.12
C ARG A 143 19.89 2.36 6.71
N GLU A 144 20.52 1.70 7.68
CA GLU A 144 21.80 2.15 8.25
C GLU A 144 22.89 2.23 7.17
N THR A 145 23.06 1.13 6.42
CA THR A 145 23.91 1.07 5.24
C THR A 145 23.07 1.24 3.98
N LYS A 146 23.38 2.25 3.15
CA LYS A 146 22.66 2.48 1.90
C LYS A 146 23.04 1.43 0.85
N PRO A 147 22.09 0.64 0.34
CA PRO A 147 22.39 -0.39 -0.66
C PRO A 147 22.62 0.15 -2.08
N PHE A 148 22.35 1.43 -2.31
CA PHE A 148 22.55 2.21 -3.54
C PHE A 148 22.33 3.69 -3.20
N ASP A 149 22.64 4.62 -4.10
CA ASP A 149 22.50 6.07 -3.87
C ASP A 149 21.32 6.65 -4.67
N ILE A 150 20.26 7.10 -4.00
CA ILE A 150 19.14 7.79 -4.68
C ILE A 150 19.54 9.24 -4.94
N VAL A 151 19.81 9.55 -6.21
CA VAL A 151 20.31 10.88 -6.63
C VAL A 151 19.26 11.76 -7.29
N ALA A 152 18.18 11.16 -7.81
CA ALA A 152 17.16 11.89 -8.56
C ALA A 152 15.75 11.33 -8.40
N ILE A 153 14.75 12.19 -8.56
CA ILE A 153 13.33 11.85 -8.51
C ILE A 153 12.61 12.55 -9.68
N ASN A 154 11.96 11.78 -10.54
CA ASN A 154 10.97 12.32 -11.46
C ASN A 154 9.62 12.44 -10.73
N ALA A 155 9.30 13.66 -10.32
CA ALA A 155 8.10 13.97 -9.53
C ALA A 155 6.85 14.24 -10.39
N GLY A 156 6.94 13.98 -11.70
CA GLY A 156 5.84 14.21 -12.64
C GLY A 156 5.47 15.70 -12.64
N SER A 157 4.25 16.05 -12.26
CA SER A 157 3.79 17.45 -12.22
C SER A 157 3.95 18.12 -10.85
N MET A 158 4.56 17.48 -9.85
CA MET A 158 4.74 18.07 -8.54
C MET A 158 5.89 19.09 -8.54
N THR A 159 5.68 20.24 -7.90
CA THR A 159 6.78 21.16 -7.58
C THR A 159 7.65 20.59 -6.45
N PRO A 160 8.91 21.06 -6.26
CA PRO A 160 9.73 20.64 -5.13
C PRO A 160 9.07 20.85 -3.76
N GLN A 161 8.35 21.96 -3.59
CA GLN A 161 7.54 22.20 -2.39
C GLN A 161 6.47 21.12 -2.20
N GLN A 162 5.73 20.75 -3.24
CA GLN A 162 4.70 19.71 -3.15
C GLN A 162 5.31 18.34 -2.84
N ALA A 163 6.41 17.99 -3.50
CA ALA A 163 7.10 16.72 -3.30
C ALA A 163 7.61 16.60 -1.85
N ALA A 164 8.33 17.61 -1.35
CA ALA A 164 8.83 17.62 0.02
C ALA A 164 7.69 17.66 1.06
N HIS A 165 6.62 18.42 0.83
CA HIS A 165 5.45 18.43 1.71
C HIS A 165 4.79 17.05 1.84
N LEU A 166 4.55 16.38 0.71
CA LEU A 166 3.94 15.04 0.68
C LEU A 166 4.88 13.93 1.19
N LEU A 167 6.19 14.17 1.19
CA LEU A 167 7.16 13.30 1.85
C LEU A 167 7.17 13.51 3.36
N LYS A 168 7.11 14.77 3.84
CA LYS A 168 7.12 15.10 5.27
C LYS A 168 5.84 14.69 5.98
N TYR A 169 4.68 14.82 5.34
CA TYR A 169 3.38 14.54 5.97
C TYR A 169 2.63 13.42 5.26
N ASP A 170 2.33 12.35 6.00
CA ASP A 170 1.57 11.20 5.51
C ASP A 170 0.37 10.90 6.40
N THR A 171 -0.81 10.74 5.82
CA THR A 171 -2.01 10.38 6.59
C THR A 171 -1.93 8.97 7.19
N VAL A 172 -1.25 8.03 6.53
CA VAL A 172 -1.13 6.64 7.01
C VAL A 172 0.03 6.54 8.00
N LEU A 173 1.20 7.02 7.59
CA LEU A 173 2.45 6.83 8.31
C LEU A 173 2.77 7.94 9.33
N GLY A 174 2.05 9.05 9.30
CA GLY A 174 2.30 10.21 10.16
C GLY A 174 3.33 11.18 9.58
N THR A 175 3.92 11.99 10.45
CA THR A 175 5.00 12.90 10.06
C THR A 175 6.29 12.10 9.92
N PHE A 176 7.04 12.34 8.85
CA PHE A 176 8.34 11.71 8.65
C PHE A 176 9.38 12.38 9.56
N GLU A 177 10.00 11.62 10.46
CA GLU A 177 10.97 12.10 11.44
C GLU A 177 12.37 12.30 10.83
N ALA A 178 12.44 13.10 9.77
CA ALA A 178 13.67 13.55 9.12
C ALA A 178 13.57 15.04 8.78
N ASP A 179 14.72 15.72 8.61
CA ASP A 179 14.76 17.09 8.10
C ASP A 179 14.54 17.10 6.59
N VAL A 180 13.31 17.44 6.18
CA VAL A 180 12.91 17.48 4.77
C VAL A 180 12.91 18.93 4.28
N GLN A 181 13.85 19.26 3.38
CA GLN A 181 13.97 20.58 2.77
C GLN A 181 13.77 20.51 1.25
N TYR A 182 13.68 21.69 0.63
CA TYR A 182 13.53 21.84 -0.82
C TYR A 182 14.21 23.11 -1.30
N GLY A 183 14.63 23.09 -2.56
CA GLY A 183 15.10 24.26 -3.29
C GLY A 183 14.33 24.48 -4.58
N ASP A 184 15.02 25.00 -5.59
CA ASP A 184 14.41 25.34 -6.88
C ASP A 184 14.08 24.10 -7.72
N ASP A 185 14.94 23.09 -7.66
CA ASP A 185 14.88 21.88 -8.48
C ASP A 185 15.36 20.64 -7.71
N TRP A 186 15.31 20.67 -6.38
CA TRP A 186 15.73 19.55 -5.52
C TRP A 186 14.90 19.46 -4.24
N ILE A 187 14.90 18.27 -3.64
CA ILE A 187 14.50 18.05 -2.24
C ILE A 187 15.66 17.42 -1.47
N SER A 188 15.67 17.55 -0.15
CA SER A 188 16.64 16.86 0.69
C SER A 188 15.99 16.17 1.88
N VAL A 189 16.64 15.12 2.36
CA VAL A 189 16.28 14.42 3.60
C VAL A 189 17.57 14.31 4.43
N ASP A 190 17.58 14.89 5.63
CA ASP A 190 18.76 14.98 6.52
C ASP A 190 20.02 15.47 5.79
N GLY A 191 19.85 16.50 4.97
CA GLY A 191 20.94 17.12 4.18
C GLY A 191 21.32 16.36 2.90
N GLN A 192 20.87 15.12 2.69
CA GLN A 192 21.10 14.40 1.44
C GLN A 192 20.18 14.97 0.35
N LYS A 193 20.76 15.62 -0.66
CA LYS A 193 20.03 16.27 -1.76
C LYS A 193 19.77 15.30 -2.91
N MET A 194 18.55 15.34 -3.42
CA MET A 194 18.11 14.61 -4.62
C MET A 194 17.57 15.61 -5.63
N GLN A 195 18.06 15.51 -6.86
CA GLN A 195 17.57 16.34 -7.96
C GLN A 195 16.13 15.97 -8.28
N LEU A 196 15.28 16.97 -8.41
CA LEU A 196 13.91 16.81 -8.89
C LEU A 196 13.86 17.12 -10.39
N ILE A 197 13.27 16.19 -11.15
CA ILE A 197 12.95 16.42 -12.56
C ILE A 197 11.45 16.30 -12.78
N SER A 198 10.99 16.86 -13.89
CA SER A 198 9.60 16.81 -14.33
C SER A 198 9.58 16.41 -15.80
N THR A 199 9.34 15.13 -16.07
CA THR A 199 9.08 14.64 -17.42
C THR A 199 7.94 13.64 -17.43
N ARG A 200 7.09 13.74 -18.46
CA ARG A 200 6.04 12.76 -18.75
C ARG A 200 6.49 11.66 -19.70
N ASP A 201 7.59 11.88 -20.42
CA ASP A 201 8.19 10.90 -21.30
C ASP A 201 9.48 10.34 -20.67
N PRO A 202 9.49 9.06 -20.28
CA PRO A 202 10.67 8.36 -19.76
C PRO A 202 11.94 8.51 -20.62
N ALA A 203 11.80 8.60 -21.94
CA ALA A 203 12.93 8.71 -22.87
C ALA A 203 13.58 10.11 -22.87
N ALA A 204 12.86 11.13 -22.41
CA ALA A 204 13.36 12.50 -22.32
C ALA A 204 14.03 12.80 -20.96
N ALA A 205 14.10 11.83 -20.06
CA ALA A 205 14.74 12.02 -18.77
C ALA A 205 16.28 12.11 -18.93
N PRO A 206 16.97 13.03 -18.22
CA PRO A 206 18.42 13.22 -18.35
C PRO A 206 19.24 12.19 -17.54
N TRP A 207 18.87 10.90 -17.58
CA TRP A 207 19.51 9.86 -16.76
C TRP A 207 20.99 9.70 -17.05
N LYS A 208 21.38 9.74 -18.33
CA LYS A 208 22.79 9.73 -18.74
C LYS A 208 23.59 10.88 -18.13
N GLU A 209 23.05 12.09 -18.17
CA GLU A 209 23.73 13.29 -17.66
C GLU A 209 23.87 13.26 -16.14
N MET A 210 22.88 12.69 -15.45
CA MET A 210 22.89 12.50 -14.00
C MET A 210 23.67 11.27 -13.53
N ASN A 211 24.18 10.46 -14.47
CA ASN A 211 24.80 9.15 -14.22
C ASN A 211 23.88 8.20 -13.43
N VAL A 212 22.57 8.26 -13.68
CA VAL A 212 21.60 7.33 -13.09
C VAL A 212 21.75 5.98 -13.77
N GLU A 213 21.96 4.93 -12.99
CA GLU A 213 22.18 3.57 -13.46
C GLU A 213 20.93 2.70 -13.28
N ILE A 214 20.18 2.89 -12.20
CA ILE A 214 18.93 2.16 -11.94
C ILE A 214 17.76 3.14 -11.87
N VAL A 215 16.65 2.84 -12.55
CA VAL A 215 15.38 3.56 -12.35
C VAL A 215 14.37 2.67 -11.64
N ILE A 216 13.84 3.15 -10.53
CA ILE A 216 12.68 2.57 -9.86
C ILE A 216 11.43 3.18 -10.48
N GLU A 217 10.75 2.42 -11.35
CA GLU A 217 9.60 2.88 -12.13
C GLU A 217 8.30 2.62 -11.35
N GLY A 218 7.83 3.66 -10.67
CA GLY A 218 6.66 3.68 -9.79
C GLY A 218 5.52 4.60 -10.24
N THR A 219 5.47 4.99 -11.51
CA THR A 219 4.33 5.75 -12.08
C THR A 219 3.09 4.88 -12.30
N GLY A 220 3.31 3.58 -12.55
CA GLY A 220 2.26 2.64 -12.96
C GLY A 220 1.85 2.75 -14.44
N ALA A 221 2.33 3.75 -15.17
CA ALA A 221 2.00 3.96 -16.59
C ALA A 221 2.90 3.15 -17.54
N PHE A 222 4.13 2.85 -17.12
CA PHE A 222 5.16 2.21 -17.95
C PHE A 222 5.49 0.77 -17.51
N ASN A 223 4.46 -0.01 -17.17
CA ASN A 223 4.58 -1.35 -16.59
C ASN A 223 4.84 -2.48 -17.61
N SER A 224 5.62 -2.22 -18.65
CA SER A 224 6.03 -3.23 -19.64
C SER A 224 7.52 -3.10 -19.96
N LEU A 225 8.11 -4.18 -20.48
CA LEU A 225 9.48 -4.14 -21.02
C LEU A 225 9.66 -2.97 -21.97
N GLU A 226 8.77 -2.82 -22.96
CA GLU A 226 8.81 -1.73 -23.95
C GLU A 226 8.65 -0.35 -23.31
N GLY A 227 7.67 -0.18 -22.41
CA GLY A 227 7.41 1.11 -21.77
C GLY A 227 8.54 1.58 -20.88
N SER A 228 9.11 0.66 -20.08
CA SER A 228 10.22 0.94 -19.18
C SER A 228 11.58 0.99 -19.88
N SER A 229 11.77 0.33 -21.03
CA SER A 229 13.01 0.40 -21.82
C SER A 229 13.34 1.82 -22.29
N LYS A 230 12.36 2.72 -22.34
CA LYS A 230 12.60 4.14 -22.57
C LYS A 230 13.53 4.79 -21.55
N HIS A 231 13.56 4.32 -20.31
CA HIS A 231 14.56 4.78 -19.35
C HIS A 231 15.97 4.30 -19.68
N ILE A 232 16.10 3.13 -20.32
CA ILE A 232 17.38 2.64 -20.84
C ILE A 232 17.83 3.50 -22.02
N GLU A 233 16.92 3.86 -22.93
CA GLU A 233 17.18 4.80 -24.02
C GLU A 233 17.69 6.17 -23.50
N ALA A 234 17.12 6.63 -22.38
CA ALA A 234 17.53 7.84 -21.67
C ALA A 234 18.89 7.73 -20.92
N GLY A 235 19.47 6.52 -20.85
CA GLY A 235 20.82 6.26 -20.35
C GLY A 235 20.91 5.50 -19.03
N ALA A 236 19.79 5.07 -18.44
CA ALA A 236 19.83 4.12 -17.33
C ALA A 236 20.32 2.75 -17.81
N LYS A 237 20.88 1.93 -16.91
CA LYS A 237 21.34 0.57 -17.22
C LYS A 237 20.27 -0.48 -16.87
N LYS A 238 19.50 -0.24 -15.80
CA LYS A 238 18.48 -1.16 -15.28
C LYS A 238 17.20 -0.43 -14.87
N VAL A 239 16.07 -1.14 -14.90
CA VAL A 239 14.78 -0.63 -14.43
C VAL A 239 14.09 -1.66 -13.53
N VAL A 240 13.60 -1.22 -12.37
CA VAL A 240 12.79 -2.01 -11.44
C VAL A 240 11.37 -1.45 -11.41
N ILE A 241 10.41 -2.18 -11.98
CA ILE A 241 8.99 -1.80 -12.04
C ILE A 241 8.31 -2.15 -10.71
N THR A 242 7.61 -1.18 -10.10
CA THR A 242 6.89 -1.35 -8.83
C THR A 242 5.42 -1.76 -9.02
N ALA A 243 5.16 -2.62 -10.00
CA ALA A 243 3.86 -3.18 -10.35
C ALA A 243 4.06 -4.46 -11.19
N PRO A 244 3.03 -5.30 -11.39
CA PRO A 244 3.10 -6.42 -12.31
C PRO A 244 3.54 -5.97 -13.71
N GLY A 245 4.70 -6.46 -14.14
CA GLY A 245 5.29 -6.13 -15.43
C GLY A 245 4.71 -6.98 -16.57
N LYS A 246 4.74 -6.44 -17.78
CA LYS A 246 4.37 -7.14 -19.01
C LYS A 246 5.62 -7.41 -19.85
N ASN A 247 5.76 -8.64 -20.33
CA ASN A 247 6.87 -9.07 -21.18
C ASN A 247 8.26 -8.87 -20.56
N CYS A 248 8.35 -8.87 -19.23
CA CYS A 248 9.60 -8.78 -18.49
C CYS A 248 9.61 -9.84 -17.37
N PRO A 249 10.78 -10.29 -16.90
CA PRO A 249 10.88 -11.20 -15.76
C PRO A 249 10.34 -10.54 -14.49
N THR A 250 9.87 -11.38 -13.56
CA THR A 250 9.29 -10.98 -12.28
C THR A 250 10.07 -11.66 -11.17
N TYR A 251 10.43 -10.88 -10.14
CA TYR A 251 11.16 -11.37 -8.98
C TYR A 251 10.43 -10.98 -7.70
N VAL A 252 10.47 -11.88 -6.73
CA VAL A 252 10.01 -11.64 -5.36
C VAL A 252 11.13 -12.08 -4.43
N CYS A 253 11.61 -11.15 -3.59
CA CYS A 253 12.68 -11.43 -2.64
C CYS A 253 12.22 -12.45 -1.59
N GLY A 254 13.11 -13.38 -1.22
CA GLY A 254 12.83 -14.59 -0.46
C GLY A 254 12.22 -15.74 -1.28
N VAL A 255 12.09 -15.63 -2.60
CA VAL A 255 11.40 -16.65 -3.42
C VAL A 255 12.21 -17.07 -4.63
N ASN A 256 12.63 -16.11 -5.46
CA ASN A 256 13.34 -16.38 -6.71
C ASN A 256 14.32 -15.27 -7.11
N GLU A 257 14.67 -14.35 -6.22
CA GLU A 257 15.61 -13.25 -6.50
C GLU A 257 17.01 -13.73 -6.89
N GLU A 258 17.39 -14.94 -6.45
CA GLU A 258 18.62 -15.60 -6.85
C GLU A 258 18.70 -15.84 -8.37
N ASP A 259 17.56 -16.05 -9.02
CA ASP A 259 17.42 -16.31 -10.46
C ASP A 259 17.55 -15.03 -11.31
N TYR A 260 17.76 -13.86 -10.70
CA TYR A 260 17.99 -12.62 -11.44
C TYR A 260 19.25 -12.71 -12.30
N ASP A 261 19.11 -12.55 -13.62
CA ASP A 261 20.19 -12.55 -14.60
C ASP A 261 20.60 -11.11 -14.97
N PRO A 262 21.73 -10.60 -14.43
CA PRO A 262 22.17 -9.23 -14.69
C PRO A 262 22.58 -8.98 -16.15
N GLU A 263 22.82 -10.00 -16.97
CA GLU A 263 23.16 -9.78 -18.39
C GLU A 263 21.91 -9.56 -19.24
N ASN A 264 20.87 -10.35 -19.02
CA ASN A 264 19.67 -10.36 -19.85
C ASN A 264 18.50 -9.53 -19.29
N ASP A 265 18.39 -9.46 -17.96
CA ASP A 265 17.24 -8.84 -17.29
C ASP A 265 17.51 -7.36 -17.02
N THR A 266 17.30 -6.54 -18.04
CA THR A 266 17.50 -5.08 -17.98
C THR A 266 16.30 -4.34 -17.39
N VAL A 267 15.10 -4.85 -17.64
CA VAL A 267 13.85 -4.35 -17.05
C VAL A 267 13.21 -5.51 -16.32
N ILE A 268 12.96 -5.33 -15.02
CA ILE A 268 12.37 -6.37 -14.16
C ILE A 268 11.16 -5.82 -13.39
N SER A 269 10.32 -6.73 -12.91
CA SER A 269 9.15 -6.39 -12.08
C SER A 269 9.30 -6.93 -10.67
N ASN A 270 9.01 -6.10 -9.67
CA ASN A 270 8.86 -6.53 -8.27
C ASN A 270 7.46 -7.12 -7.99
N ALA A 271 6.75 -7.60 -9.02
CA ALA A 271 5.37 -8.08 -8.95
C ALA A 271 4.40 -7.06 -8.33
N SER A 272 3.33 -7.54 -7.68
CA SER A 272 2.42 -6.72 -6.85
C SER A 272 2.64 -6.96 -5.36
N CYS A 273 2.11 -6.07 -4.52
CA CYS A 273 2.03 -6.24 -3.07
C CYS A 273 1.40 -7.58 -2.67
N THR A 274 0.26 -7.95 -3.27
CA THR A 274 -0.39 -9.25 -2.99
C THR A 274 0.46 -10.45 -3.42
N THR A 275 1.19 -10.35 -4.53
CA THR A 275 2.08 -11.44 -4.99
C THR A 275 3.24 -11.61 -4.02
N ASN A 276 3.87 -10.50 -3.58
CA ASN A 276 4.89 -10.53 -2.53
C ASN A 276 4.34 -11.11 -1.22
N GLY A 277 3.13 -10.70 -0.82
CA GLY A 277 2.51 -11.14 0.43
C GLY A 277 2.15 -12.62 0.48
N MET A 278 1.93 -13.29 -0.66
CA MET A 278 1.54 -14.72 -0.65
C MET A 278 2.63 -15.68 -1.17
N SER A 279 3.61 -15.23 -1.95
CA SER A 279 4.54 -16.15 -2.64
C SER A 279 5.42 -16.92 -1.67
N GLY A 280 5.92 -16.28 -0.60
CA GLY A 280 6.69 -16.96 0.45
C GLY A 280 5.88 -18.05 1.16
N VAL A 281 4.61 -17.77 1.48
CA VAL A 281 3.69 -18.76 2.08
C VAL A 281 3.41 -19.91 1.12
N CYS A 282 3.16 -19.62 -0.17
CA CYS A 282 2.95 -20.65 -1.19
C CYS A 282 4.18 -21.54 -1.35
N LYS A 283 5.38 -20.97 -1.36
CA LYS A 283 6.65 -21.71 -1.42
C LYS A 283 6.76 -22.69 -0.25
N VAL A 284 6.56 -22.22 0.98
CA VAL A 284 6.65 -23.07 2.17
C VAL A 284 5.63 -24.20 2.16
N ILE A 285 4.37 -23.91 1.82
CA ILE A 285 3.32 -24.94 1.77
C ILE A 285 3.61 -25.96 0.66
N ASP A 286 4.02 -25.52 -0.53
CA ASP A 286 4.32 -26.40 -1.65
C ASP A 286 5.51 -27.32 -1.37
N GLU A 287 6.58 -26.80 -0.78
CA GLU A 287 7.78 -27.59 -0.45
C GLU A 287 7.53 -28.64 0.64
N ASN A 288 6.66 -28.34 1.62
CA ASN A 288 6.41 -29.22 2.76
C ASN A 288 5.25 -30.21 2.53
N PHE A 289 4.23 -29.78 1.78
CA PHE A 289 2.96 -30.50 1.65
C PHE A 289 2.50 -30.69 0.20
N GLY A 290 3.08 -29.97 -0.76
CA GLY A 290 2.73 -30.00 -2.19
C GLY A 290 1.37 -29.39 -2.48
N ILE A 291 1.30 -28.30 -3.24
CA ILE A 291 0.02 -27.68 -3.62
C ILE A 291 -0.49 -28.36 -4.90
N GLU A 292 -1.71 -28.90 -4.86
CA GLU A 292 -2.41 -29.44 -6.04
C GLU A 292 -3.18 -28.34 -6.78
N TYR A 293 -4.05 -27.64 -6.06
CA TYR A 293 -4.77 -26.47 -6.55
C TYR A 293 -5.31 -25.65 -5.37
N GLY A 294 -5.65 -24.39 -5.62
CA GLY A 294 -6.20 -23.53 -4.58
C GLY A 294 -6.79 -22.24 -5.11
N THR A 295 -7.45 -21.53 -4.21
CA THR A 295 -8.03 -20.22 -4.46
C THR A 295 -7.62 -19.25 -3.36
N MET A 296 -7.53 -17.97 -3.70
CA MET A 296 -7.31 -16.91 -2.72
C MET A 296 -8.33 -15.79 -2.85
N THR A 297 -8.62 -15.16 -1.72
CA THR A 297 -9.28 -13.86 -1.68
C THR A 297 -8.36 -12.90 -0.96
N THR A 298 -8.06 -11.76 -1.56
CA THR A 298 -7.44 -10.67 -0.80
C THR A 298 -8.49 -9.63 -0.42
N THR A 299 -8.67 -9.43 0.88
CA THR A 299 -9.39 -8.27 1.40
C THR A 299 -8.37 -7.14 1.49
N HIS A 300 -8.44 -6.23 0.52
CA HIS A 300 -7.38 -5.28 0.25
C HIS A 300 -7.85 -3.87 0.54
N SER A 301 -7.02 -3.05 1.16
CA SER A 301 -7.25 -1.61 1.26
C SER A 301 -7.53 -0.97 -0.10
N TYR A 302 -8.27 0.13 -0.10
CA TYR A 302 -8.35 0.96 -1.30
C TYR A 302 -6.97 1.58 -1.62
N THR A 303 -6.82 2.02 -2.86
CA THR A 303 -5.58 2.59 -3.41
C THR A 303 -5.95 3.84 -4.23
N GLY A 304 -4.95 4.50 -4.82
CA GLY A 304 -5.19 5.65 -5.71
C GLY A 304 -6.00 5.34 -6.98
N ASP A 305 -6.21 4.06 -7.32
CA ASP A 305 -7.05 3.62 -8.44
C ASP A 305 -8.56 3.70 -8.12
N GLN A 306 -8.93 3.71 -6.83
CA GLN A 306 -10.34 3.81 -6.42
C GLN A 306 -10.83 5.26 -6.45
N MET A 307 -12.11 5.42 -6.79
CA MET A 307 -12.74 6.74 -6.76
C MET A 307 -13.17 7.12 -5.35
N ILE A 308 -12.93 8.38 -4.95
CA ILE A 308 -13.42 8.91 -3.66
C ILE A 308 -14.96 8.97 -3.66
N LEU A 309 -15.54 9.44 -4.77
CA LEU A 309 -16.98 9.48 -5.03
C LEU A 309 -17.27 8.71 -6.32
N ASP A 310 -18.52 8.31 -6.54
CA ASP A 310 -18.92 7.61 -7.76
C ASP A 310 -18.46 8.39 -9.02
N GLY A 311 -17.72 7.73 -9.92
CA GLY A 311 -17.07 8.40 -11.05
C GLY A 311 -16.63 7.49 -12.19
N ARG A 312 -15.71 7.98 -13.03
CA ARG A 312 -15.30 7.27 -14.26
C ARG A 312 -14.20 6.25 -13.97
N HIS A 313 -14.48 4.98 -14.23
CA HIS A 313 -13.52 3.89 -14.16
C HIS A 313 -13.90 2.76 -15.14
N SER A 314 -12.92 2.04 -15.69
CA SER A 314 -13.15 0.95 -16.66
C SER A 314 -13.82 -0.28 -16.02
N ASP A 315 -13.40 -0.63 -14.80
CA ASP A 315 -14.14 -1.54 -13.90
C ASP A 315 -15.29 -0.76 -13.22
N LEU A 316 -16.54 -1.05 -13.60
CA LEU A 316 -17.74 -0.39 -13.07
C LEU A 316 -17.94 -0.58 -11.57
N ARG A 317 -17.33 -1.60 -10.95
CA ARG A 317 -17.38 -1.78 -9.49
C ARG A 317 -16.43 -0.80 -8.81
N ARG A 318 -15.23 -0.59 -9.36
CA ARG A 318 -14.25 0.40 -8.87
C ARG A 318 -14.63 1.84 -9.18
N ALA A 319 -15.62 2.05 -10.04
CA ALA A 319 -16.25 3.35 -10.27
C ALA A 319 -17.03 3.86 -9.04
N ARG A 320 -17.33 3.01 -8.05
CA ARG A 320 -18.09 3.36 -6.84
C ARG A 320 -17.17 3.93 -5.74
N ALA A 321 -17.73 4.78 -4.88
CA ALA A 321 -17.01 5.40 -3.76
C ALA A 321 -16.27 4.37 -2.88
N GLY A 322 -14.92 4.40 -2.92
CA GLY A 322 -14.06 3.37 -2.34
C GLY A 322 -14.07 3.33 -0.81
N ALA A 323 -14.25 4.48 -0.15
CA ALA A 323 -14.28 4.57 1.32
C ALA A 323 -15.66 4.20 1.94
N MET A 324 -16.61 3.72 1.13
CA MET A 324 -17.98 3.41 1.58
C MET A 324 -18.45 2.00 1.17
N ASN A 325 -17.65 1.26 0.39
CA ASN A 325 -18.07 0.00 -0.21
C ASN A 325 -17.03 -1.10 -0.01
N ILE A 326 -17.52 -2.34 0.08
CA ILE A 326 -16.74 -3.53 -0.24
C ILE A 326 -16.86 -3.75 -1.75
N VAL A 327 -15.76 -3.63 -2.50
CA VAL A 327 -15.76 -3.64 -3.97
C VAL A 327 -15.08 -4.92 -4.48
N PRO A 328 -15.84 -5.90 -5.00
CA PRO A 328 -15.26 -7.12 -5.56
C PRO A 328 -14.64 -6.86 -6.93
N THR A 329 -13.43 -7.34 -7.17
CA THR A 329 -12.71 -7.17 -8.45
C THR A 329 -11.82 -8.38 -8.73
N SER A 330 -11.45 -8.55 -10.00
CA SER A 330 -10.48 -9.58 -10.36
C SER A 330 -9.07 -9.18 -9.89
N THR A 331 -8.25 -10.18 -9.60
CA THR A 331 -6.82 -9.99 -9.31
C THR A 331 -5.99 -10.97 -10.12
N GLY A 332 -4.86 -10.48 -10.63
CA GLY A 332 -3.86 -11.32 -11.29
C GLY A 332 -2.87 -11.96 -10.32
N ALA A 333 -2.89 -11.58 -9.03
CA ALA A 333 -1.83 -11.94 -8.08
C ALA A 333 -1.66 -13.45 -7.91
N ALA A 334 -2.74 -14.20 -7.75
CA ALA A 334 -2.69 -15.66 -7.63
C ALA A 334 -2.05 -16.32 -8.87
N LYS A 335 -2.35 -15.80 -10.07
CA LYS A 335 -1.75 -16.27 -11.32
C LYS A 335 -0.29 -15.83 -11.44
N ALA A 336 0.05 -14.66 -10.90
CA ALA A 336 1.40 -14.10 -10.90
C ALA A 336 2.36 -14.86 -9.97
N VAL A 337 1.86 -15.59 -8.97
CA VAL A 337 2.70 -16.51 -8.18
C VAL A 337 3.39 -17.53 -9.08
N ALA A 338 2.75 -17.97 -10.17
CA ALA A 338 3.38 -18.89 -11.12
C ALA A 338 4.54 -18.28 -11.91
N LEU A 339 4.72 -16.95 -11.89
CA LEU A 339 5.88 -16.29 -12.51
C LEU A 339 7.14 -16.44 -11.65
N VAL A 340 6.98 -16.64 -10.33
CA VAL A 340 8.08 -16.80 -9.36
C VAL A 340 8.16 -18.21 -8.78
N LEU A 341 7.10 -19.01 -8.89
CA LEU A 341 7.02 -20.42 -8.54
C LEU A 341 6.40 -21.19 -9.72
N PRO A 342 7.18 -21.49 -10.78
CA PRO A 342 6.66 -22.06 -12.03
C PRO A 342 5.89 -23.38 -11.86
N GLN A 343 6.23 -24.18 -10.85
CA GLN A 343 5.53 -25.42 -10.51
C GLN A 343 4.08 -25.22 -10.05
N LEU A 344 3.69 -23.98 -9.71
CA LEU A 344 2.33 -23.58 -9.35
C LEU A 344 1.50 -23.05 -10.54
N LYS A 345 2.05 -23.10 -11.76
CA LYS A 345 1.35 -22.67 -12.98
C LYS A 345 0.02 -23.40 -13.16
N GLY A 346 -1.05 -22.63 -13.23
CA GLY A 346 -2.42 -23.13 -13.40
C GLY A 346 -3.07 -23.69 -12.13
N LYS A 347 -2.37 -23.71 -11.00
CA LYS A 347 -2.87 -24.26 -9.74
C LYS A 347 -3.60 -23.24 -8.86
N LEU A 348 -3.28 -21.95 -9.00
CA LEU A 348 -3.83 -20.89 -8.16
C LEU A 348 -4.64 -19.87 -8.96
N ASN A 349 -5.77 -19.45 -8.39
CA ASN A 349 -6.59 -18.36 -8.89
C ASN A 349 -7.21 -17.58 -7.72
N GLY A 350 -7.88 -16.45 -7.97
CA GLY A 350 -8.48 -15.71 -6.87
C GLY A 350 -9.19 -14.43 -7.27
N ILE A 351 -9.75 -13.77 -6.26
CA ILE A 351 -10.42 -12.48 -6.36
C ILE A 351 -9.88 -11.50 -5.32
N ALA A 352 -10.22 -10.22 -5.47
CA ALA A 352 -9.97 -9.21 -4.46
C ALA A 352 -11.27 -8.54 -4.03
N LEU A 353 -11.36 -8.21 -2.75
CA LEU A 353 -12.39 -7.37 -2.16
C LEU A 353 -11.72 -6.08 -1.68
N ARG A 354 -11.95 -4.95 -2.35
CA ARG A 354 -11.46 -3.66 -1.85
C ARG A 354 -12.33 -3.20 -0.68
N VAL A 355 -11.73 -2.79 0.42
CA VAL A 355 -12.47 -2.38 1.62
C VAL A 355 -12.10 -0.97 2.08
N PRO A 356 -12.95 -0.30 2.89
CA PRO A 356 -12.72 1.07 3.40
C PRO A 356 -11.59 1.24 4.42
N THR A 357 -10.47 0.53 4.26
CA THR A 357 -9.23 0.77 5.01
C THR A 357 -8.21 1.46 4.10
N PRO A 358 -7.48 2.48 4.59
CA PRO A 358 -6.52 3.23 3.77
C PRO A 358 -5.22 2.48 3.51
N ASN A 359 -4.87 1.52 4.38
CA ASN A 359 -3.68 0.69 4.26
C ASN A 359 -3.85 -0.60 5.07
N VAL A 360 -2.93 -1.53 4.81
CA VAL A 360 -2.89 -2.91 5.30
C VAL A 360 -4.00 -3.78 4.72
N SER A 361 -3.57 -4.87 4.12
CA SER A 361 -4.39 -5.84 3.43
C SER A 361 -4.16 -7.22 4.00
N ILE A 362 -5.07 -8.14 3.69
CA ILE A 362 -4.99 -9.53 4.15
C ILE A 362 -5.28 -10.46 2.97
N VAL A 363 -4.59 -11.59 2.93
CA VAL A 363 -4.90 -12.70 2.02
C VAL A 363 -5.48 -13.85 2.84
N ASP A 364 -6.52 -14.45 2.27
CA ASP A 364 -7.08 -15.74 2.66
C ASP A 364 -6.75 -16.73 1.54
N LEU A 365 -5.86 -17.69 1.82
CA LEU A 365 -5.42 -18.72 0.88
C LEU A 365 -5.99 -20.06 1.30
N VAL A 366 -6.72 -20.72 0.39
CA VAL A 366 -7.24 -22.08 0.58
C VAL A 366 -6.65 -22.97 -0.50
N VAL A 367 -5.94 -24.02 -0.11
CA VAL A 367 -5.23 -24.94 -1.00
C VAL A 367 -5.53 -26.38 -0.64
N LYS A 368 -5.67 -27.22 -1.65
CA LYS A 368 -5.57 -28.67 -1.52
C LYS A 368 -4.10 -29.07 -1.57
N THR A 369 -3.68 -29.86 -0.59
CA THR A 369 -2.33 -30.38 -0.45
C THR A 369 -2.25 -31.84 -0.86
N ALA A 370 -1.13 -32.25 -1.45
CA ALA A 370 -0.92 -33.64 -1.88
C ALA A 370 -0.58 -34.54 -0.69
N LYS A 371 0.18 -34.01 0.27
CA LYS A 371 0.53 -34.69 1.53
C LYS A 371 -0.47 -34.31 2.60
N LYS A 372 -1.01 -35.33 3.27
CA LYS A 372 -1.88 -35.14 4.44
C LYS A 372 -1.16 -34.38 5.54
N THR A 373 -1.87 -33.45 6.19
CA THR A 373 -1.34 -32.57 7.23
C THR A 373 -2.40 -32.21 8.26
N ASP A 374 -1.98 -31.53 9.31
CA ASP A 374 -2.83 -30.87 10.31
C ASP A 374 -2.40 -29.41 10.51
N LYS A 375 -3.15 -28.70 11.36
CA LYS A 375 -2.91 -27.28 11.67
C LYS A 375 -1.51 -27.05 12.26
N ASP A 376 -1.09 -27.90 13.19
CA ASP A 376 0.14 -27.73 13.94
C ASP A 376 1.36 -27.91 13.04
N ALA A 377 1.32 -28.88 12.13
CA ALA A 377 2.36 -29.10 11.12
C ALA A 377 2.47 -27.92 10.14
N VAL A 378 1.33 -27.40 9.66
CA VAL A 378 1.31 -26.22 8.76
C VAL A 378 1.91 -25.00 9.46
N ASN A 379 1.47 -24.72 10.68
CA ASN A 379 1.96 -23.59 11.47
C ASN A 379 3.45 -23.75 11.80
N ALA A 380 3.91 -24.94 12.18
CA ALA A 380 5.31 -25.21 12.45
C ALA A 380 6.20 -24.97 11.22
N ALA A 381 5.77 -25.40 10.03
CA ALA A 381 6.51 -25.16 8.79
C ALA A 381 6.61 -23.66 8.45
N LEU A 382 5.51 -22.91 8.59
CA LEU A 382 5.48 -21.48 8.32
C LEU A 382 6.32 -20.69 9.33
N LYS A 383 6.23 -21.05 10.62
CA LYS A 383 7.05 -20.45 11.68
C LYS A 383 8.54 -20.73 11.46
N ALA A 384 8.91 -21.98 11.16
CA ALA A 384 10.29 -22.33 10.88
C ALA A 384 10.85 -21.59 9.66
N ALA A 385 10.04 -21.38 8.62
CA ALA A 385 10.45 -20.59 7.46
C ALA A 385 10.65 -19.11 7.80
N ALA A 386 9.74 -18.52 8.58
CA ALA A 386 9.82 -17.13 9.05
C ALA A 386 11.03 -16.89 9.97
N GLU A 387 11.37 -17.85 10.83
CA GLU A 387 12.52 -17.76 11.72
C GLU A 387 13.85 -18.13 11.03
N GLY A 388 13.79 -18.77 9.86
CA GLY A 388 14.95 -19.25 9.11
C GLY A 388 15.11 -18.56 7.74
N PRO A 389 14.93 -19.29 6.62
CA PRO A 389 15.31 -18.81 5.28
C PRO A 389 14.55 -17.56 4.82
N LEU A 390 13.32 -17.35 5.32
CA LEU A 390 12.47 -16.22 4.98
C LEU A 390 12.47 -15.12 6.05
N ASN A 391 13.39 -15.15 7.01
CA ASN A 391 13.50 -14.08 8.00
C ASN A 391 13.66 -12.70 7.33
N GLY A 392 12.89 -11.71 7.80
CA GLY A 392 12.79 -10.37 7.22
C GLY A 392 11.88 -10.24 5.99
N VAL A 393 11.40 -11.37 5.43
CA VAL A 393 10.45 -11.42 4.30
C VAL A 393 9.10 -11.97 4.77
N LEU A 394 9.11 -13.06 5.54
CA LEU A 394 7.94 -13.70 6.13
C LEU A 394 8.04 -13.57 7.65
N ALA A 395 6.94 -13.13 8.27
CA ALA A 395 6.76 -13.15 9.71
C ALA A 395 5.63 -14.13 10.09
N TYR A 396 5.56 -14.49 11.36
CA TYR A 396 4.54 -15.37 11.92
C TYR A 396 4.10 -14.83 13.28
N THR A 397 2.80 -14.81 13.54
CA THR A 397 2.24 -14.41 14.83
C THR A 397 1.08 -15.31 15.25
N GLU A 398 0.90 -15.43 16.56
CA GLU A 398 -0.28 -16.04 17.19
C GLU A 398 -0.99 -15.02 18.09
N GLU A 399 -0.64 -13.74 18.01
CA GLU A 399 -1.35 -12.68 18.71
C GLU A 399 -2.63 -12.32 17.95
N PRO A 400 -3.74 -12.02 18.64
CA PRO A 400 -5.02 -11.69 18.01
C PRO A 400 -5.05 -10.24 17.51
N LEU A 401 -4.24 -9.95 16.49
CA LEU A 401 -4.04 -8.61 15.92
C LEU A 401 -5.03 -8.28 14.80
N VAL A 402 -5.14 -6.98 14.48
CA VAL A 402 -5.98 -6.45 13.40
C VAL A 402 -5.17 -5.61 12.40
N SER A 403 -5.81 -5.13 11.34
CA SER A 403 -5.11 -4.46 10.23
C SER A 403 -4.21 -3.29 10.66
N SER A 404 -4.62 -2.47 11.62
CA SER A 404 -3.82 -1.32 12.07
C SER A 404 -2.48 -1.71 12.67
N ASP A 405 -2.38 -2.92 13.22
CA ASP A 405 -1.20 -3.38 13.96
C ASP A 405 -0.07 -3.80 13.02
N PHE A 406 -0.40 -4.07 11.75
CA PHE A 406 0.59 -4.39 10.71
C PHE A 406 1.05 -3.15 9.92
N LYS A 407 0.57 -1.96 10.28
CA LYS A 407 0.97 -0.72 9.61
C LYS A 407 2.45 -0.45 9.83
N GLY A 408 3.21 -0.25 8.76
CA GLY A 408 4.65 -0.05 8.84
C GLY A 408 5.44 -1.33 9.13
N THR A 409 4.82 -2.51 8.98
CA THR A 409 5.55 -3.78 9.09
C THR A 409 6.41 -4.04 7.87
N ASP A 410 7.63 -4.44 8.16
CA ASP A 410 8.73 -4.58 7.22
C ASP A 410 8.67 -5.86 6.37
N ALA A 411 8.04 -6.90 6.90
CA ALA A 411 7.85 -8.18 6.21
C ALA A 411 6.92 -8.01 4.99
N SER A 412 7.12 -8.86 3.98
CA SER A 412 6.19 -8.96 2.84
C SER A 412 4.84 -9.48 3.30
N SER A 413 4.83 -10.36 4.29
CA SER A 413 3.61 -10.79 4.98
C SER A 413 3.89 -11.34 6.38
N THR A 414 2.85 -11.30 7.21
CA THR A 414 2.81 -11.94 8.52
C THR A 414 1.69 -12.96 8.55
N VAL A 415 2.03 -14.24 8.73
CA VAL A 415 1.05 -15.33 8.88
C VAL A 415 0.36 -15.23 10.23
N ASP A 416 -0.97 -15.32 10.23
CA ASP A 416 -1.78 -15.42 11.43
C ASP A 416 -2.04 -16.91 11.74
N GLY A 417 -1.26 -17.45 12.67
CA GLY A 417 -1.30 -18.85 13.06
C GLY A 417 -2.60 -19.26 13.77
N GLN A 418 -3.33 -18.31 14.37
CA GLN A 418 -4.61 -18.61 15.01
C GLN A 418 -5.67 -18.96 13.96
N LEU A 419 -5.62 -18.29 12.81
CA LEU A 419 -6.59 -18.42 11.72
C LEU A 419 -6.28 -19.57 10.73
N SER A 420 -5.15 -20.26 10.88
CA SER A 420 -4.85 -21.48 10.12
C SER A 420 -5.88 -22.57 10.41
N MET A 421 -6.39 -23.21 9.36
CA MET A 421 -7.34 -24.32 9.45
C MET A 421 -6.92 -25.45 8.53
N VAL A 422 -7.16 -26.68 8.97
CA VAL A 422 -7.10 -27.86 8.10
C VAL A 422 -8.44 -28.57 8.19
N MET A 423 -9.09 -28.76 7.04
CA MET A 423 -10.36 -29.47 6.92
C MET A 423 -10.14 -30.80 6.21
N GLY A 424 -10.65 -31.87 6.80
CA GLY A 424 -10.24 -33.23 6.43
C GLY A 424 -8.80 -33.45 6.88
N ASP A 425 -7.92 -33.76 5.95
CA ASP A 425 -6.48 -33.87 6.18
C ASP A 425 -5.66 -33.26 5.03
N ASP A 426 -6.31 -32.62 4.06
CA ASP A 426 -5.67 -32.15 2.82
C ASP A 426 -6.12 -30.75 2.37
N MET A 427 -7.17 -30.17 2.95
CA MET A 427 -7.62 -28.81 2.63
C MET A 427 -7.10 -27.82 3.67
N VAL A 428 -6.07 -27.06 3.30
CA VAL A 428 -5.40 -26.09 4.18
C VAL A 428 -5.87 -24.68 3.88
N LYS A 429 -6.24 -23.94 4.93
CA LYS A 429 -6.48 -22.49 4.89
C LYS A 429 -5.40 -21.80 5.70
N VAL A 430 -4.75 -20.80 5.11
CA VAL A 430 -3.80 -19.91 5.79
C VAL A 430 -4.19 -18.46 5.53
N VAL A 431 -4.09 -17.64 6.57
CA VAL A 431 -4.36 -16.21 6.51
C VAL A 431 -3.06 -15.46 6.75
N MET A 432 -2.81 -14.42 5.94
CA MET A 432 -1.61 -13.59 6.11
C MET A 432 -1.91 -12.11 5.86
N TRP A 433 -1.42 -11.28 6.77
CA TRP A 433 -1.48 -9.82 6.70
C TRP A 433 -0.28 -9.27 5.93
N TYR A 434 -0.45 -8.11 5.28
CA TYR A 434 0.64 -7.39 4.65
C TYR A 434 0.33 -5.90 4.57
N ASP A 435 1.31 -5.07 4.94
CA ASP A 435 1.27 -3.66 4.59
C ASP A 435 1.53 -3.52 3.08
N ASN A 436 0.45 -3.30 2.33
CA ASN A 436 0.51 -3.24 0.87
C ASN A 436 1.28 -2.03 0.33
N GLU A 437 1.68 -1.09 1.19
CA GLU A 437 2.52 0.04 0.81
C GLU A 437 3.94 -0.09 1.40
N TRP A 438 4.08 -0.31 2.70
CA TRP A 438 5.37 -0.31 3.41
C TRP A 438 6.18 -1.58 3.14
N GLY A 439 5.64 -2.76 3.47
CA GLY A 439 6.31 -4.04 3.23
C GLY A 439 6.64 -4.25 1.73
N TYR A 440 5.74 -3.81 0.84
CA TYR A 440 6.03 -3.79 -0.59
C TYR A 440 7.18 -2.84 -0.98
N SER A 441 7.24 -1.64 -0.39
CA SER A 441 8.33 -0.68 -0.64
C SER A 441 9.66 -1.19 -0.11
N GLN A 442 9.67 -1.90 1.02
CA GLN A 442 10.86 -2.60 1.50
C GLN A 442 11.35 -3.63 0.48
N ARG A 443 10.45 -4.40 -0.14
CA ARG A 443 10.81 -5.33 -1.21
C ARG A 443 11.31 -4.65 -2.48
N VAL A 444 10.83 -3.45 -2.80
CA VAL A 444 11.38 -2.66 -3.91
C VAL A 444 12.83 -2.25 -3.61
N VAL A 445 13.12 -1.79 -2.39
CA VAL A 445 14.50 -1.47 -1.97
C VAL A 445 15.38 -2.72 -2.00
N ASP A 446 14.90 -3.84 -1.46
CA ASP A 446 15.62 -5.12 -1.45
C ASP A 446 15.93 -5.61 -2.88
N LEU A 447 14.94 -5.62 -3.80
CA LEU A 447 15.16 -6.04 -5.18
C LEU A 447 16.10 -5.08 -5.92
N THR A 448 15.99 -3.78 -5.67
CA THR A 448 16.92 -2.79 -6.23
C THR A 448 18.35 -3.02 -5.71
N ALA A 449 18.50 -3.41 -4.45
CA ALA A 449 19.79 -3.80 -3.88
C ALA A 449 20.35 -5.08 -4.54
N VAL A 450 19.52 -6.10 -4.81
CA VAL A 450 19.93 -7.29 -5.58
C VAL A 450 20.46 -6.90 -6.96
N VAL A 451 19.77 -5.99 -7.66
CA VAL A 451 20.21 -5.48 -8.95
C VAL A 451 21.54 -4.73 -8.81
N ALA A 452 21.62 -3.75 -7.91
CA ALA A 452 22.83 -2.95 -7.69
C ALA A 452 24.05 -3.80 -7.31
N GLY A 453 23.87 -4.84 -6.48
CA GLY A 453 24.94 -5.74 -6.06
C GLY A 453 25.52 -6.61 -7.17
N LYS A 454 24.80 -6.77 -8.29
CA LYS A 454 25.26 -7.52 -9.48
C LYS A 454 25.72 -6.61 -10.64
N MET A 455 25.90 -5.31 -10.39
CA MET A 455 26.31 -4.29 -11.39
C MET A 455 27.77 -3.84 -11.31
#